data_AF-A0A1H7XFU7-F1
#
_entry.id   AF-A0A1H7XFU7-F1
#
_cell.length_a   1.000
_cell.length_b   1.000
_cell.length_c   1.000
_cell.angle_alpha   90.00
_cell.angle_beta   90.00
_cell.angle_gamma   90.00
#
_symmetry.space_group_name_H-M   'P 1'
#
loop_
_entity.id
_entity.type
_entity.pdbx_description
1 polymer ?
#
loop_
_entity_poly.entity_id
_entity_poly.type
_entity_poly.pdbx_seq_one_letter_code
_entity_poly.pdbx_strand_id
1 'polypeptide(L)'
;MRNTSVEELSKQVTILKRYCICVTILLFAMISVCYFIGSSNNKELTVERINIVEADGTLRMVISNRARQHPGRMDNKDLPERDRPAGLLFFNDEGDECGGLGYNGNKKEAAMFMTMDQYKNDQIMTISYDQENSSGKPARSYGFTLNDRDELPLSGQISYFDSLKKLKDTSAYAQGLRRFKAEGHLAQRMFLGKNKSGEVGLFLTDTKGRPRLRIFIDKKNEPIFQALDENGNVKEK
;
A
#
# COMPACT_ATOMS: atom_id res chain seq x y z
N MET A 1 -60.93 7.15 -53.51
CA MET A 1 -60.01 7.80 -52.54
C MET A 1 -59.94 7.13 -51.15
N ARG A 2 -60.92 6.29 -50.71
CA ARG A 2 -60.87 5.63 -49.38
C ARG A 2 -59.95 4.39 -49.26
N ASN A 3 -59.64 3.68 -50.35
CA ASN A 3 -58.83 2.45 -50.26
C ASN A 3 -57.34 2.70 -50.05
N THR A 4 -56.81 3.80 -50.57
CA THR A 4 -55.38 4.13 -50.51
C THR A 4 -54.91 4.44 -49.09
N SER A 5 -55.76 5.11 -48.28
CA SER A 5 -55.43 5.43 -46.89
C SER A 5 -55.40 4.19 -45.99
N VAL A 6 -56.29 3.21 -46.23
CA VAL A 6 -56.33 1.94 -45.47
C VAL A 6 -55.10 1.10 -45.78
N GLU A 7 -54.64 1.11 -47.02
CA GLU A 7 -53.45 0.38 -47.46
C GLU A 7 -52.15 1.00 -46.90
N GLU A 8 -52.06 2.34 -46.88
CA GLU A 8 -50.97 3.06 -46.21
C GLU A 8 -50.95 2.83 -44.69
N LEU A 9 -52.12 2.88 -44.03
CA LEU A 9 -52.26 2.57 -42.61
C LEU A 9 -51.80 1.13 -42.29
N SER A 10 -52.21 0.15 -43.10
CA SER A 10 -51.79 -1.24 -42.94
C SER A 10 -50.28 -1.41 -43.07
N LYS A 11 -49.66 -0.70 -44.01
CA LYS A 11 -48.20 -0.70 -44.21
C LYS A 11 -47.47 -0.06 -43.04
N GLN A 12 -47.95 1.08 -42.52
CA GLN A 12 -47.39 1.73 -41.34
C GLN A 12 -47.53 0.86 -40.08
N VAL A 13 -48.68 0.21 -39.87
CA VAL A 13 -48.89 -0.74 -38.75
C VAL A 13 -47.94 -1.93 -38.86
N THR A 14 -47.70 -2.44 -40.07
CA THR A 14 -46.74 -3.54 -40.29
C THR A 14 -45.31 -3.13 -39.96
N ILE A 15 -44.90 -1.92 -40.35
CA ILE A 15 -43.58 -1.35 -40.00
C ILE A 15 -43.48 -1.15 -38.49
N LEU A 16 -44.51 -0.59 -37.84
CA LEU A 16 -44.55 -0.38 -36.39
C LEU A 16 -44.46 -1.70 -35.62
N LYS A 17 -45.19 -2.74 -36.06
CA LYS A 17 -45.09 -4.09 -35.47
C LYS A 17 -43.68 -4.65 -35.56
N ARG A 18 -43.02 -4.53 -36.73
CA ARG A 18 -41.62 -4.96 -36.90
C ARG A 18 -40.68 -4.16 -36.00
N TYR A 19 -40.88 -2.85 -35.90
CA TYR A 19 -40.10 -1.99 -35.00
C TYR A 19 -40.27 -2.40 -33.53
N CYS A 20 -41.50 -2.60 -33.05
CA CYS A 20 -41.78 -3.06 -31.70
C CYS A 20 -41.14 -4.43 -31.41
N ILE A 21 -41.20 -5.36 -32.37
CA ILE A 21 -40.53 -6.67 -32.24
C ILE A 21 -39.01 -6.48 -32.11
N CYS A 22 -38.39 -5.66 -32.97
CA CYS A 22 -36.95 -5.38 -32.91
C CYS A 22 -36.55 -4.75 -31.58
N VAL A 23 -37.26 -3.71 -31.11
CA VAL A 23 -36.95 -3.04 -29.84
C VAL A 23 -37.15 -3.99 -28.66
N THR A 24 -38.18 -4.83 -28.69
CA THR A 24 -38.42 -5.82 -27.63
C THR A 24 -37.29 -6.84 -27.57
N ILE A 25 -36.84 -7.37 -28.72
CA ILE A 25 -35.68 -8.29 -28.79
C ILE A 25 -34.42 -7.61 -28.26
N LEU A 26 -34.20 -6.34 -28.61
CA LEU A 26 -33.01 -5.58 -28.22
C LEU A 26 -33.00 -5.29 -26.70
N LEU A 27 -34.15 -4.94 -26.12
CA LEU A 27 -34.33 -4.83 -24.67
C LEU A 27 -34.11 -6.15 -23.95
N PHE A 28 -34.66 -7.24 -24.49
CA PHE A 28 -34.51 -8.57 -23.90
C PHE A 28 -33.04 -9.05 -23.95
N ALA A 29 -32.34 -8.75 -25.05
CA ALA A 29 -30.92 -9.01 -25.19
C ALA A 29 -30.10 -8.18 -24.19
N MET A 30 -30.41 -6.89 -24.01
CA MET A 30 -29.77 -6.04 -22.99
C MET A 30 -29.96 -6.60 -21.57
N ILE A 31 -31.19 -6.94 -21.19
CA ILE A 31 -31.51 -7.48 -19.86
C ILE A 31 -30.78 -8.82 -19.65
N SER A 32 -30.76 -9.68 -20.67
CA SER A 32 -30.08 -10.97 -20.61
C SER A 32 -28.57 -10.79 -20.43
N VAL A 33 -27.94 -9.87 -21.15
CA VAL A 33 -26.51 -9.55 -20.99
C VAL A 33 -26.24 -9.04 -19.57
N CYS A 34 -27.07 -8.13 -19.03
CA CYS A 34 -26.94 -7.66 -17.65
C CYS A 34 -27.05 -8.80 -16.63
N TYR A 35 -27.98 -9.74 -16.83
CA TYR A 35 -28.15 -10.90 -15.96
C TYR A 35 -26.95 -11.86 -16.01
N PHE A 36 -26.43 -12.14 -17.20
CA PHE A 36 -25.24 -13.00 -17.37
C PHE A 36 -23.97 -12.37 -16.79
N ILE A 37 -23.83 -11.04 -16.86
CA ILE A 37 -22.73 -10.33 -16.20
C ILE A 37 -22.87 -10.39 -14.67
N GLY A 38 -24.09 -10.32 -14.13
CA GLY A 38 -24.34 -10.36 -12.68
C GLY A 38 -24.33 -11.76 -12.06
N SER A 39 -24.55 -12.81 -12.84
CA SER A 39 -24.78 -14.17 -12.34
C SER A 39 -23.66 -15.16 -12.71
N SER A 40 -22.39 -14.73 -12.59
CA SER A 40 -21.27 -15.66 -12.70
C SER A 40 -20.91 -16.24 -11.33
N ASN A 41 -21.19 -17.52 -11.10
CA ASN A 41 -20.68 -18.29 -9.97
C ASN A 41 -19.18 -18.63 -10.18
N ASN A 42 -18.39 -17.59 -10.41
CA ASN A 42 -16.97 -17.70 -10.69
C ASN A 42 -16.26 -18.11 -9.39
N LYS A 43 -15.78 -19.35 -9.36
CA LYS A 43 -14.95 -19.84 -8.26
C LYS A 43 -13.59 -19.14 -8.21
N GLU A 44 -13.16 -18.57 -9.34
CA GLU A 44 -11.86 -17.92 -9.52
C GLU A 44 -12.04 -16.61 -10.30
N LEU A 45 -11.20 -15.62 -9.98
CA LEU A 45 -11.20 -14.32 -10.64
C LEU A 45 -9.78 -14.00 -11.14
N THR A 46 -9.62 -13.82 -12.45
CA THR A 46 -8.35 -13.41 -13.08
C THR A 46 -8.46 -11.96 -13.53
N VAL A 47 -7.93 -11.05 -12.71
CA VAL A 47 -8.00 -9.60 -12.94
C VAL A 47 -6.69 -8.92 -12.55
N GLU A 48 -6.46 -7.72 -13.07
CA GLU A 48 -5.30 -6.91 -12.68
C GLU A 48 -5.47 -6.19 -11.34
N ARG A 49 -6.72 -5.88 -10.97
CA ARG A 49 -7.06 -5.08 -9.80
C ARG A 49 -8.50 -5.33 -9.33
N ILE A 50 -8.68 -5.35 -8.02
CA ILE A 50 -9.96 -5.36 -7.32
C ILE A 50 -9.99 -4.12 -6.41
N ASN A 51 -11.06 -3.34 -6.49
CA ASN A 51 -11.34 -2.26 -5.54
C ASN A 51 -12.55 -2.66 -4.71
N ILE A 52 -12.43 -2.58 -3.39
CA ILE A 52 -13.56 -2.64 -2.46
C ILE A 52 -13.86 -1.21 -2.04
N VAL A 53 -15.09 -0.79 -2.25
CA VAL A 53 -15.57 0.58 -2.01
C VAL A 53 -16.84 0.57 -1.19
N GLU A 54 -17.06 1.66 -0.46
CA GLU A 54 -18.37 2.02 0.10
C GLU A 54 -19.36 2.44 -1.00
N ALA A 55 -20.63 2.62 -0.62
CA ALA A 55 -21.69 3.05 -1.54
C ALA A 55 -21.43 4.41 -2.20
N ASP A 56 -20.69 5.30 -1.53
CA ASP A 56 -20.30 6.61 -2.06
C ASP A 56 -19.02 6.58 -2.92
N GLY A 57 -18.39 5.41 -3.07
CA GLY A 57 -17.15 5.22 -3.83
C GLY A 57 -15.87 5.35 -3.00
N THR A 58 -15.97 5.60 -1.69
CA THR A 58 -14.79 5.65 -0.80
C THR A 58 -14.09 4.29 -0.78
N LEU A 59 -12.77 4.27 -0.99
CA LEU A 59 -11.99 3.02 -0.97
C LEU A 59 -11.92 2.44 0.44
N ARG A 60 -11.97 1.12 0.54
CA ARG A 60 -11.71 0.33 1.77
C ARG A 60 -10.56 -0.64 1.60
N MET A 61 -10.43 -1.22 0.41
CA MET A 61 -9.34 -2.13 0.10
C MET A 61 -9.03 -2.12 -1.40
N VAL A 62 -7.75 -2.21 -1.74
CA VAL A 62 -7.29 -2.40 -3.12
C VAL A 62 -6.38 -3.62 -3.16
N ILE A 63 -6.66 -4.57 -4.05
CA ILE A 63 -5.74 -5.68 -4.38
C ILE A 63 -5.33 -5.49 -5.83
N SER A 64 -4.03 -5.43 -6.13
CA SER A 64 -3.59 -5.23 -7.52
C SER A 64 -2.21 -5.78 -7.83
N ASN A 65 -1.96 -5.92 -9.12
CA ASN A 65 -0.60 -6.05 -9.64
C ASN A 65 0.19 -4.72 -9.47
N ARG A 66 1.49 -4.76 -9.80
CA ARG A 66 2.42 -3.61 -9.70
C ARG A 66 2.02 -2.43 -10.62
N ALA A 67 1.60 -2.73 -11.85
CA ALA A 67 1.29 -1.71 -12.85
C ALA A 67 0.00 -0.93 -12.53
N ARG A 68 -0.92 -1.51 -11.76
CA ARG A 68 -2.23 -0.92 -11.42
C ARG A 68 -2.34 -0.53 -9.94
N GLN A 69 -1.23 -0.53 -9.21
CA GLN A 69 -1.21 -0.26 -7.78
C GLN A 69 -1.66 1.16 -7.45
N HIS A 70 -2.40 1.32 -6.35
CA HIS A 70 -2.81 2.63 -5.87
C HIS A 70 -1.58 3.38 -5.30
N PRO A 71 -1.37 4.67 -5.63
CA PRO A 71 -0.21 5.42 -5.14
C PRO A 71 -0.24 5.61 -3.62
N GLY A 72 -1.44 5.58 -3.05
CA GLY A 72 -1.78 5.86 -1.67
C GLY A 72 -2.71 7.08 -1.61
N ARG A 73 -3.41 7.25 -0.49
CA ARG A 73 -4.32 8.39 -0.27
C ARG A 73 -4.13 8.91 1.14
N MET A 74 -4.09 10.24 1.28
CA MET A 74 -4.05 10.91 2.58
C MET A 74 -4.78 12.24 2.47
N ASP A 75 -5.59 12.59 3.47
CA ASP A 75 -6.36 13.83 3.52
C ASP A 75 -7.19 14.07 2.25
N ASN A 76 -7.93 13.05 1.80
CA ASN A 76 -8.75 13.06 0.59
C ASN A 76 -7.99 13.32 -0.72
N LYS A 77 -6.65 13.17 -0.73
CA LYS A 77 -5.82 13.36 -1.92
C LYS A 77 -5.00 12.12 -2.19
N ASP A 78 -5.01 11.70 -3.46
CA ASP A 78 -4.08 10.67 -3.91
C ASP A 78 -2.65 11.22 -3.84
N LEU A 79 -1.75 10.39 -3.33
CA LEU A 79 -0.33 10.67 -3.35
C LEU A 79 0.17 10.65 -4.80
N PRO A 80 1.31 11.30 -5.10
CA PRO A 80 1.92 11.21 -6.42
C PRO A 80 2.17 9.75 -6.84
N GLU A 81 2.06 9.49 -8.14
CA GLU A 81 2.39 8.17 -8.67
C GLU A 81 3.80 7.75 -8.27
N ARG A 82 3.92 6.50 -7.83
CA ARG A 82 5.17 5.91 -7.38
C ARG A 82 5.18 4.42 -7.68
N ASP A 83 6.37 3.90 -7.95
CA ASP A 83 6.58 2.48 -8.15
C ASP A 83 6.44 1.74 -6.80
N ARG A 84 5.49 0.80 -6.73
CA ARG A 84 5.18 -0.02 -5.55
C ARG A 84 5.01 -1.46 -5.96
N PRO A 85 5.35 -2.44 -5.11
CA PRO A 85 5.08 -3.84 -5.41
C PRO A 85 3.58 -4.14 -5.60
N ALA A 86 3.29 -5.27 -6.23
CA ALA A 86 1.96 -5.85 -6.21
C ALA A 86 1.57 -6.16 -4.75
N GLY A 87 0.27 -6.10 -4.45
CA GLY A 87 -0.16 -6.23 -3.07
C GLY A 87 -1.57 -5.77 -2.79
N LEU A 88 -1.82 -5.60 -1.50
CA LEU A 88 -3.08 -5.21 -0.91
C LEU A 88 -2.87 -3.91 -0.11
N LEU A 89 -3.77 -2.93 -0.25
CA LEU A 89 -3.78 -1.70 0.53
C LEU A 89 -5.10 -1.58 1.27
N PHE A 90 -5.05 -1.12 2.51
CA PHE A 90 -6.23 -0.84 3.34
C PHE A 90 -6.46 0.66 3.43
N PHE A 91 -7.73 1.05 3.50
CA PHE A 91 -8.14 2.43 3.64
C PHE A 91 -9.11 2.55 4.82
N ASN A 92 -8.93 3.58 5.65
CA ASN A 92 -9.78 3.84 6.81
C ASN A 92 -11.14 4.45 6.40
N ASP A 93 -11.97 4.79 7.39
CA ASP A 93 -13.32 5.32 7.16
C ASP A 93 -13.35 6.63 6.36
N GLU A 94 -12.30 7.44 6.48
CA GLU A 94 -12.09 8.70 5.74
C GLU A 94 -11.51 8.47 4.33
N GLY A 95 -11.18 7.23 3.98
CA GLY A 95 -10.59 6.87 2.70
C GLY A 95 -9.07 7.07 2.63
N ASP A 96 -8.39 7.26 3.75
CA ASP A 96 -6.92 7.37 3.79
C ASP A 96 -6.26 6.00 3.91
N GLU A 97 -5.13 5.80 3.22
CA GLU A 97 -4.32 4.58 3.32
C GLU A 97 -3.86 4.40 4.77
N CYS A 98 -4.10 3.21 5.33
CA CYS A 98 -3.77 2.88 6.72
C CYS A 98 -2.87 1.64 6.85
N GLY A 99 -2.18 1.31 5.77
CA GLY A 99 -1.25 0.18 5.68
C GLY A 99 -1.59 -0.77 4.54
N GLY A 100 -0.89 -1.90 4.50
CA GLY A 100 -1.05 -2.86 3.42
C GLY A 100 -0.07 -4.02 3.48
N LEU A 101 -0.14 -4.85 2.45
CA LEU A 101 0.76 -5.96 2.19
C LEU A 101 1.39 -5.77 0.82
N GLY A 102 2.71 -5.82 0.75
CA GLY A 102 3.45 -5.76 -0.51
C GLY A 102 4.34 -6.99 -0.69
N TYR A 103 4.48 -7.44 -1.94
CA TYR A 103 5.41 -8.51 -2.29
C TYR A 103 6.12 -8.23 -3.62
N ASN A 104 7.44 -8.39 -3.63
CA ASN A 104 8.26 -8.42 -4.82
C ASN A 104 9.34 -9.50 -4.72
N GLY A 105 9.76 -10.03 -5.86
CA GLY A 105 10.82 -11.01 -5.93
C GLY A 105 11.32 -11.21 -7.34
N ASN A 106 12.64 -11.21 -7.50
CA ASN A 106 13.35 -11.57 -8.72
C ASN A 106 14.72 -12.17 -8.37
N LYS A 107 15.55 -12.46 -9.38
CA LYS A 107 16.88 -13.07 -9.15
C LYS A 107 17.82 -12.21 -8.29
N LYS A 108 17.64 -10.89 -8.28
CA LYS A 108 18.49 -9.92 -7.56
C LYS A 108 18.04 -9.67 -6.13
N GLU A 109 16.73 -9.67 -5.89
CA GLU A 109 16.14 -9.25 -4.61
C GLU A 109 14.78 -9.90 -4.38
N ALA A 110 14.36 -9.99 -3.12
CA ALA A 110 13.00 -10.32 -2.74
C ALA A 110 12.62 -9.59 -1.47
N ALA A 111 11.38 -9.11 -1.40
CA ALA A 111 10.84 -8.55 -0.16
C ALA A 111 9.35 -8.83 -0.03
N MET A 112 8.91 -8.91 1.23
CA MET A 112 7.52 -8.99 1.61
C MET A 112 7.34 -8.14 2.85
N PHE A 113 6.29 -7.34 2.91
CA PHE A 113 5.98 -6.56 4.09
C PHE A 113 4.48 -6.52 4.32
N MET A 114 4.10 -6.48 5.59
CA MET A 114 2.78 -6.09 6.06
C MET A 114 2.97 -4.90 6.98
N THR A 115 2.29 -3.81 6.70
CA THR A 115 2.40 -2.54 7.41
C THR A 115 1.06 -2.12 8.00
N MET A 116 1.13 -1.46 9.15
CA MET A 116 0.00 -0.76 9.77
C MET A 116 0.46 0.66 10.05
N ASP A 117 -0.29 1.62 9.51
CA ASP A 117 0.02 3.03 9.64
C ASP A 117 -0.71 3.63 10.85
N GLN A 118 -0.12 4.65 11.48
CA GLN A 118 -0.85 5.44 12.46
C GLN A 118 -1.97 6.21 11.74
N TYR A 119 -3.04 6.56 12.47
CA TYR A 119 -4.00 7.52 11.96
C TYR A 119 -3.30 8.83 11.54
N LYS A 120 -3.49 9.23 10.28
CA LYS A 120 -2.88 10.41 9.64
C LYS A 120 -1.34 10.44 9.65
N ASN A 121 -0.69 9.31 9.93
CA ASN A 121 0.77 9.20 9.90
C ASN A 121 1.19 7.93 9.17
N ASP A 122 2.48 7.63 9.22
CA ASP A 122 3.13 6.52 8.53
C ASP A 122 3.24 5.27 9.43
N GLN A 123 3.91 4.22 8.96
CA GLN A 123 3.96 2.90 9.62
C GLN A 123 4.36 2.96 11.11
N ILE A 124 3.50 2.46 12.00
CA ILE A 124 3.81 2.20 13.41
C ILE A 124 4.21 0.75 13.66
N MET A 125 3.76 -0.18 12.81
CA MET A 125 4.02 -1.59 12.94
C MET A 125 4.29 -2.22 11.58
N THR A 126 5.34 -3.03 11.49
CA THR A 126 5.71 -3.73 10.26
C THR A 126 6.17 -5.15 10.55
N ILE A 127 5.65 -6.13 9.80
CA ILE A 127 6.26 -7.45 9.65
C ILE A 127 6.93 -7.46 8.28
N SER A 128 8.23 -7.72 8.21
CA SER A 128 8.93 -7.71 6.93
C SER A 128 9.92 -8.86 6.74
N TYR A 129 10.19 -9.12 5.47
CA TYR A 129 11.28 -9.91 4.93
C TYR A 129 11.92 -9.11 3.81
N ASP A 130 13.25 -9.06 3.79
CA ASP A 130 14.06 -8.42 2.78
C ASP A 130 15.26 -9.31 2.46
N GLN A 131 15.54 -9.50 1.18
CA GLN A 131 16.70 -10.24 0.69
C GLN A 131 17.36 -9.49 -0.46
N GLU A 132 18.67 -9.34 -0.35
CA GLU A 132 19.53 -8.81 -1.40
C GLU A 132 20.56 -9.88 -1.81
N ASN A 133 20.67 -10.15 -3.11
CA ASN A 133 21.57 -11.16 -3.68
C ASN A 133 22.84 -10.55 -4.28
N SER A 134 23.41 -9.54 -3.62
CA SER A 134 24.67 -8.92 -4.03
C SER A 134 25.86 -9.83 -3.70
N SER A 135 26.64 -10.22 -4.71
CA SER A 135 27.96 -10.83 -4.56
C SER A 135 28.02 -12.23 -3.90
N GLY A 136 27.14 -13.14 -4.32
CA GLY A 136 27.32 -14.58 -4.14
C GLY A 136 26.81 -15.18 -2.82
N LYS A 137 26.42 -14.36 -1.83
CA LYS A 137 25.66 -14.84 -0.65
C LYS A 137 24.43 -13.96 -0.41
N PRO A 138 23.23 -14.55 -0.26
CA PRO A 138 22.02 -13.78 0.03
C PRO A 138 22.12 -13.13 1.41
N ALA A 139 22.04 -11.80 1.47
CA ALA A 139 21.86 -11.05 2.70
C ALA A 139 20.37 -10.97 2.99
N ARG A 140 19.94 -11.50 4.15
CA ARG A 140 18.52 -11.56 4.54
C ARG A 140 18.30 -10.80 5.84
N SER A 141 17.24 -9.99 5.85
CA SER A 141 16.66 -9.38 7.04
C SER A 141 15.20 -9.82 7.14
N TYR A 142 14.71 -10.10 8.33
CA TYR A 142 13.29 -10.37 8.54
C TYR A 142 12.94 -10.15 10.00
N GLY A 143 11.72 -9.72 10.27
CA GLY A 143 11.28 -9.53 11.64
C GLY A 143 10.06 -8.64 11.77
N PHE A 144 9.88 -8.22 13.00
CA PHE A 144 8.82 -7.33 13.46
C PHE A 144 9.41 -6.02 13.94
N THR A 145 8.88 -4.90 13.45
CA THR A 145 9.34 -3.56 13.75
C THR A 145 8.20 -2.76 14.36
N LEU A 146 8.49 -2.03 15.44
CA LEU A 146 7.63 -0.96 15.96
C LEU A 146 8.34 0.37 15.83
N ASN A 147 7.62 1.38 15.35
CA ASN A 147 8.09 2.76 15.26
C ASN A 147 7.27 3.65 16.18
N ASP A 148 7.92 4.65 16.77
CA ASP A 148 7.22 5.78 17.33
C ASP A 148 7.00 6.80 16.23
N ARG A 149 5.75 7.23 16.08
CA ARG A 149 5.34 8.30 15.18
C ARG A 149 4.77 9.42 16.03
N ASP A 150 5.22 10.65 15.76
CA ASP A 150 4.80 11.83 16.49
C ASP A 150 3.46 12.36 15.96
N GLU A 151 2.99 13.47 16.51
CA GLU A 151 1.70 14.07 16.11
C GLU A 151 1.77 14.81 14.77
N LEU A 152 2.95 15.01 14.18
CA LEU A 152 3.10 15.64 12.87
C LEU A 152 2.50 14.75 11.77
N PRO A 153 1.36 15.12 11.15
CA PRO A 153 0.70 14.28 10.16
C PRO A 153 1.58 14.06 8.93
N LEU A 154 1.37 12.94 8.24
CA LEU A 154 2.14 12.55 7.04
C LEU A 154 2.14 13.65 5.97
N SER A 155 1.00 14.31 5.76
CA SER A 155 0.88 15.42 4.81
C SER A 155 1.78 16.62 5.17
N GLY A 156 1.96 16.89 6.47
CA GLY A 156 2.92 17.87 6.98
C GLY A 156 4.36 17.46 6.73
N GLN A 157 4.70 16.18 6.95
CA GLN A 157 6.03 15.63 6.68
C GLN A 157 6.37 15.71 5.18
N ILE A 158 5.44 15.32 4.32
CA ILE A 158 5.59 15.41 2.85
C ILE A 158 5.85 16.86 2.45
N SER A 159 5.05 17.80 2.96
CA SER A 159 5.20 19.24 2.66
C SER A 159 6.57 19.78 3.08
N TYR A 160 7.08 19.35 4.24
CA TYR A 160 8.42 19.67 4.71
C TYR A 160 9.50 19.16 3.74
N PHE A 161 9.49 17.87 3.40
CA PHE A 161 10.50 17.30 2.50
C PHE A 161 10.40 17.84 1.08
N ASP A 162 9.20 18.15 0.60
CA ASP A 162 9.01 18.77 -0.72
C ASP A 162 9.53 20.22 -0.75
N SER A 163 9.39 20.97 0.35
CA SER A 163 10.02 22.29 0.48
C SER A 163 11.54 22.21 0.35
N LEU A 164 12.18 21.19 0.95
CA LEU A 164 13.62 20.98 0.85
C LEU A 164 14.04 20.56 -0.55
N LYS A 165 13.29 19.67 -1.20
CA LYS A 165 13.55 19.24 -2.59
C LYS A 165 13.46 20.42 -3.57
N LYS A 166 12.52 21.34 -3.37
CA LYS A 166 12.35 22.54 -4.22
C LYS A 166 13.58 23.46 -4.22
N LEU A 167 14.38 23.45 -3.15
CA LEU A 167 15.65 24.18 -3.09
C LEU A 167 16.70 23.64 -4.07
N LYS A 168 16.56 22.39 -4.53
CA LYS A 168 17.55 21.68 -5.36
C LYS A 168 18.95 21.66 -4.73
N ASP A 169 19.01 21.72 -3.41
CA ASP A 169 20.23 21.70 -2.61
C ASP A 169 20.31 20.39 -1.81
N THR A 170 21.20 19.51 -2.21
CA THR A 170 21.44 18.21 -1.56
C THR A 170 21.95 18.35 -0.13
N SER A 171 22.72 19.40 0.18
CA SER A 171 23.23 19.66 1.53
C SER A 171 22.10 20.09 2.45
N ALA A 172 21.26 21.04 2.00
CA ALA A 172 20.08 21.47 2.75
C ALA A 172 19.12 20.31 3.00
N TYR A 173 18.86 19.47 1.99
CA TYR A 173 18.03 18.28 2.13
C TYR A 173 18.61 17.29 3.17
N ALA A 174 19.90 17.00 3.08
CA ALA A 174 20.57 16.09 4.02
C ALA A 174 20.58 16.64 5.45
N GLN A 175 20.77 17.95 5.63
CA GLN A 175 20.66 18.61 6.94
C GLN A 175 19.24 18.52 7.49
N GLY A 176 18.23 18.82 6.67
CA GLY A 176 16.83 18.73 7.06
C GLY A 176 16.42 17.32 7.46
N LEU A 177 16.87 16.29 6.73
CA LEU A 177 16.65 14.90 7.08
C LEU A 177 17.34 14.49 8.39
N ARG A 178 18.58 14.95 8.62
CA ARG A 178 19.29 14.68 9.88
C ARG A 178 18.58 15.30 11.07
N ARG A 179 18.14 16.54 10.94
CA ARG A 179 17.37 17.24 11.98
C ARG A 179 16.06 16.49 12.28
N PHE A 180 15.31 16.14 11.23
CA PHE A 180 14.04 15.42 11.36
C PHE A 180 14.21 14.07 12.09
N LYS A 181 15.28 13.34 11.80
CA LYS A 181 15.62 12.10 12.52
C LYS A 181 16.05 12.37 13.97
N ALA A 182 16.86 13.40 14.21
CA ALA A 182 17.37 13.75 15.54
C ALA A 182 16.26 14.21 16.50
N GLU A 183 15.19 14.80 15.95
CA GLU A 183 13.97 15.18 16.66
C GLU A 183 13.06 13.96 16.95
N GLY A 184 13.33 12.80 16.35
CA GLY A 184 12.65 11.53 16.66
C GLY A 184 11.48 11.19 15.75
N HIS A 185 11.16 12.02 14.74
CA HIS A 185 10.01 11.84 13.84
C HIS A 185 10.02 10.52 13.04
N LEU A 186 11.18 9.86 12.94
CA LEU A 186 11.38 8.58 12.24
C LEU A 186 12.02 7.52 13.16
N ALA A 187 11.79 7.61 14.47
CA ALA A 187 12.41 6.72 15.44
C ALA A 187 11.78 5.32 15.38
N GLN A 188 12.58 4.34 14.98
CA GLN A 188 12.27 2.95 15.30
C GLN A 188 12.36 2.79 16.82
N ARG A 189 11.40 2.10 17.44
CA ARG A 189 11.32 1.80 18.87
C ARG A 189 11.81 0.39 19.21
N MET A 190 11.45 -0.57 18.35
CA MET A 190 11.79 -1.97 18.55
C MET A 190 12.00 -2.65 17.20
N PHE A 191 12.98 -3.55 17.18
CA PHE A 191 13.10 -4.57 16.16
C PHE A 191 13.26 -5.94 16.82
N LEU A 192 12.49 -6.92 16.36
CA LEU A 192 12.57 -8.32 16.75
C LEU A 192 12.75 -9.17 15.50
N GLY A 193 13.94 -9.73 15.29
CA GLY A 193 14.21 -10.55 14.13
C GLY A 193 15.68 -10.63 13.75
N LYS A 194 15.94 -11.05 12.52
CA LYS A 194 17.27 -11.09 11.93
C LYS A 194 17.56 -9.78 11.21
N ASN A 195 18.61 -9.07 11.61
CA ASN A 195 19.05 -7.85 10.95
C ASN A 195 20.04 -8.13 9.80
N LYS A 196 20.39 -7.09 9.03
CA LYS A 196 21.38 -7.17 7.94
C LYS A 196 22.80 -7.51 8.41
N SER A 197 23.11 -7.24 9.69
CA SER A 197 24.36 -7.66 10.33
C SER A 197 24.40 -9.17 10.61
N GLY A 198 23.31 -9.89 10.39
CA GLY A 198 23.18 -11.33 10.62
C GLY A 198 22.86 -11.71 12.06
N GLU A 199 22.64 -10.73 12.92
CA GLU A 199 22.26 -10.92 14.32
C GLU A 199 20.76 -11.19 14.42
N VAL A 200 20.36 -12.11 15.30
CA VAL A 200 18.95 -12.46 15.51
C VAL A 200 18.56 -12.17 16.94
N GLY A 201 17.60 -11.29 17.16
CA GLY A 201 17.21 -10.93 18.53
C GLY A 201 16.28 -9.74 18.64
N LEU A 202 16.26 -9.19 19.86
CA LEU A 202 15.49 -8.02 20.28
C LEU A 202 16.42 -6.81 20.39
N PHE A 203 16.05 -5.72 19.72
CA PHE A 203 16.79 -4.46 19.70
C PHE A 203 15.84 -3.33 20.07
N LEU A 204 16.11 -2.65 21.17
CA LEU A 204 15.31 -1.54 21.68
C LEU A 204 16.08 -0.24 21.65
N THR A 205 15.36 0.82 21.36
CA THR A 205 15.83 2.20 21.25
C THR A 205 14.99 3.13 22.12
N ASP A 206 15.51 4.32 22.40
CA ASP A 206 14.75 5.40 23.03
C ASP A 206 13.81 6.12 22.05
N THR A 207 13.10 7.15 22.52
CA THR A 207 12.19 7.99 21.71
C THR A 207 12.88 8.72 20.55
N LYS A 208 14.22 8.80 20.55
CA LYS A 208 15.04 9.44 19.50
C LYS A 208 15.71 8.39 18.61
N GLY A 209 15.34 7.12 18.73
CA GLY A 209 15.92 6.02 17.97
C GLY A 209 17.33 5.61 18.41
N ARG A 210 17.81 6.07 19.56
CA ARG A 210 19.14 5.71 20.08
C ARG A 210 19.09 4.35 20.76
N PRO A 211 19.97 3.39 20.46
CA PRO A 211 19.98 2.08 21.09
C PRO A 211 20.09 2.15 22.61
N ARG A 212 19.34 1.30 23.31
CA ARG A 212 19.33 1.19 24.79
C ARG A 212 19.46 -0.23 25.30
N LEU A 213 18.91 -1.20 24.57
CA LEU A 213 19.03 -2.60 24.92
C LEU A 213 19.15 -3.46 23.66
N ARG A 214 20.06 -4.43 23.69
CA ARG A 214 20.19 -5.46 22.66
C ARG A 214 20.32 -6.82 23.31
N ILE A 215 19.48 -7.76 22.89
CA ILE A 215 19.49 -9.15 23.32
C ILE A 215 19.46 -9.99 22.04
N PHE A 216 20.57 -10.59 21.67
CA PHE A 216 20.68 -11.23 20.35
C PHE A 216 21.68 -12.37 20.32
N ILE A 217 21.53 -13.22 19.31
CA ILE A 217 22.52 -14.21 18.89
C ILE A 217 23.36 -13.59 17.76
N ASP A 218 24.67 -13.59 17.93
CA ASP A 218 25.60 -13.04 16.94
C ASP A 218 25.90 -14.02 15.78
N LYS A 219 26.77 -13.62 14.85
CA LYS A 219 27.19 -14.46 13.71
C LYS A 219 27.99 -15.71 14.11
N LYS A 220 28.51 -15.77 15.33
CA LYS A 220 29.24 -16.93 15.89
C LYS A 220 28.32 -17.84 16.70
N ASN A 221 27.02 -17.53 16.77
CA ASN A 221 26.01 -18.18 17.60
C ASN A 221 26.18 -17.94 19.11
N GLU A 222 26.87 -16.86 19.51
CA GLU A 222 27.02 -16.52 20.92
C GLU A 222 25.84 -15.66 21.40
N PRO A 223 25.27 -15.93 22.60
CA PRO A 223 24.25 -15.09 23.19
C PRO A 223 24.85 -13.82 23.77
N ILE A 224 24.35 -12.67 23.34
CA ILE A 224 24.82 -11.34 23.74
C ILE A 224 23.70 -10.55 24.40
N PHE A 225 24.03 -9.94 25.54
CA PHE A 225 23.18 -8.97 26.24
C PHE A 225 23.96 -7.66 26.41
N GLN A 226 23.42 -6.56 25.90
CA GLN A 226 24.04 -5.23 26.00
C GLN A 226 23.01 -4.19 26.46
N ALA A 227 23.23 -3.58 27.61
CA ALA A 227 22.56 -2.36 28.03
C ALA A 227 23.44 -1.16 27.67
N LEU A 228 22.89 -0.15 27.01
CA LEU A 228 23.64 1.01 26.52
C LEU A 228 23.26 2.29 27.27
N ASP A 229 24.24 3.17 27.51
CA ASP A 229 24.02 4.51 28.03
C ASP A 229 23.48 5.48 26.95
N GLU A 230 23.33 6.75 27.30
CA GLU A 230 22.81 7.77 26.38
C GLU A 230 23.75 8.07 25.19
N ASN A 231 25.04 7.78 25.36
CA ASN A 231 26.09 7.96 24.36
C ASN A 231 26.28 6.70 23.50
N GLY A 232 25.61 5.59 23.84
CA GLY A 232 25.74 4.32 23.15
C GLY A 232 26.91 3.45 23.63
N ASN A 233 27.49 3.76 24.79
CA ASN A 233 28.48 2.89 25.41
C ASN A 233 27.79 1.75 26.14
N VAL A 234 28.38 0.55 26.10
CA VAL A 234 27.90 -0.58 26.91
C VAL A 234 28.13 -0.23 28.37
N LYS A 235 27.08 -0.30 29.18
CA LYS A 235 27.21 -0.17 30.63
C LYS A 235 27.99 -1.38 31.13
N GLU A 236 29.19 -1.15 31.65
CA GLU A 236 29.86 -2.17 32.45
C GLU A 236 28.99 -2.46 33.68
N LYS A 237 28.82 -3.74 33.98
CA LYS A 237 28.07 -4.20 35.15
C LYS A 237 28.90 -4.01 36.42
#